data_AF-A0A4P8IW20-F1
#
_entry.id   AF-A0A4P8IW20-F1
#
_cell.length_a   1.000
_cell.length_b   1.000
_cell.length_c   1.000
_cell.angle_alpha   90.00
_cell.angle_beta   90.00
_cell.angle_gamma   90.00
#
_symmetry.space_group_name_H-M   'P 1'
#
loop_
_entity.id
_entity.type
_entity.pdbx_description
1 polymer ?
#
loop_
_entity_poly.entity_id
_entity_poly.type
_entity_poly.pdbx_seq_one_letter_code
_entity_poly.pdbx_strand_id
1 'polypeptide(L)'
;MFAKAAAAFIFVTLAGSAFAGLYSKPVVMTGENQMGDTAELRFDAAPSHNGTLVILGDRTKTPKKSVPFIYDVPDKQPAGTGPTVNITFGDKKTLSISCDPFADNCKSTGYVTEGGSTFSILWKIARH
;
A
#
# COMPACT_ATOMS: atom_id res chain seq x y z
N MET A 1 -36.76 -24.16 36.85
CA MET A 1 -36.71 -22.73 36.50
C MET A 1 -35.41 -22.51 35.74
N PHE A 2 -35.50 -22.20 34.45
CA PHE A 2 -34.38 -22.24 33.51
C PHE A 2 -33.43 -21.05 33.71
N ALA A 3 -32.13 -21.36 33.78
CA ALA A 3 -31.06 -20.38 33.92
C ALA A 3 -30.91 -19.52 32.66
N LYS A 4 -30.77 -18.20 32.87
CA LYS A 4 -30.48 -17.22 31.81
C LYS A 4 -29.06 -17.44 31.29
N ALA A 5 -28.92 -17.94 30.06
CA ALA A 5 -27.66 -17.90 29.34
C ALA A 5 -27.48 -16.51 28.72
N ALA A 6 -26.54 -15.73 29.25
CA ALA A 6 -26.07 -14.51 28.61
C ALA A 6 -25.16 -14.90 27.44
N ALA A 7 -25.64 -14.70 26.21
CA ALA A 7 -24.83 -14.85 25.00
C ALA A 7 -23.86 -13.66 24.91
N ALA A 8 -22.59 -13.90 25.21
CA ALA A 8 -21.52 -12.93 24.94
C ALA A 8 -21.26 -12.91 23.42
N PHE A 9 -21.69 -11.85 22.75
CA PHE A 9 -21.28 -11.57 21.38
C PHE A 9 -19.84 -11.06 21.39
N ILE A 10 -18.89 -11.96 21.10
CA ILE A 10 -17.51 -11.59 20.79
C ILE A 10 -17.52 -11.00 19.38
N PHE A 11 -17.53 -9.67 19.28
CA PHE A 11 -17.18 -8.97 18.04
C PHE A 11 -15.68 -9.16 17.81
N VAL A 12 -15.31 -10.17 17.00
CA VAL A 12 -13.95 -10.29 16.49
C VAL A 12 -13.76 -9.18 15.46
N THR A 13 -13.08 -8.11 15.86
CA THR A 13 -12.60 -7.05 14.96
C THR A 13 -11.53 -7.61 14.03
N LEU A 14 -11.95 -8.23 12.92
CA LEU A 14 -11.09 -8.83 11.88
C LEU A 14 -10.44 -7.81 10.92
N ALA A 15 -10.64 -6.51 11.13
CA ALA A 15 -10.21 -5.49 10.17
C ALA A 15 -8.69 -5.24 10.16
N GLY A 16 -7.96 -5.55 11.25
CA GLY A 16 -6.51 -5.29 11.33
C GLY A 16 -5.64 -6.33 10.62
N SER A 17 -6.08 -7.58 10.54
CA SER A 17 -5.27 -8.72 10.07
C SER A 17 -5.22 -8.89 8.55
N ALA A 18 -6.18 -8.34 7.81
CA ALA A 18 -6.23 -8.51 6.35
C ALA A 18 -5.12 -7.73 5.62
N PHE A 19 -4.73 -6.56 6.14
CA PHE A 19 -3.74 -5.72 5.47
C PHE A 19 -2.30 -6.06 5.85
N ALA A 20 -2.01 -6.38 7.11
CA ALA A 20 -0.72 -6.96 7.47
C ALA A 20 -0.51 -8.30 6.73
N GLY A 21 -1.59 -9.09 6.57
CA GLY A 21 -1.61 -10.29 5.74
C GLY A 21 -1.30 -10.03 4.27
N LEU A 22 -1.61 -8.84 3.73
CA LEU A 22 -1.31 -8.47 2.34
C LEU A 22 0.21 -8.51 2.09
N TYR A 23 1.00 -7.99 3.02
CA TYR A 23 2.47 -7.92 2.93
C TYR A 23 3.18 -9.20 3.38
N SER A 24 2.45 -10.25 3.76
CA SER A 24 3.04 -11.59 3.94
C SER A 24 3.54 -12.20 2.63
N LYS A 25 3.18 -11.60 1.50
CA LYS A 25 3.65 -11.92 0.15
C LYS A 25 4.10 -10.63 -0.55
N PRO A 26 4.87 -10.73 -1.64
CA PRO A 26 5.17 -9.55 -2.45
C PRO A 26 3.88 -8.90 -2.97
N VAL A 27 3.83 -7.58 -2.90
CA VAL A 27 2.68 -6.77 -3.36
C VAL A 27 3.18 -5.85 -4.45
N VAL A 28 2.40 -5.69 -5.51
CA VAL A 28 2.67 -4.68 -6.54
C VAL A 28 1.49 -3.72 -6.57
N MET A 29 1.79 -2.42 -6.51
CA MET A 29 0.82 -1.37 -6.77
C MET A 29 1.24 -0.57 -8.00
N THR A 30 0.30 -0.29 -8.88
CA THR A 30 0.52 0.48 -10.11
C THR A 30 0.01 1.90 -9.94
N GLY A 31 0.73 2.88 -10.46
CA GLY A 31 0.33 4.28 -10.49
C GLY A 31 0.68 4.89 -11.84
N GLU A 32 0.06 6.02 -12.15
CA GLU A 32 0.28 6.74 -13.41
C GLU A 32 0.47 8.24 -13.12
N ASN A 33 1.35 8.89 -13.88
CA ASN A 33 1.51 10.34 -13.84
C ASN A 33 0.60 11.04 -14.87
N GLN A 34 0.56 12.37 -14.85
CA GLN A 34 -0.26 13.15 -15.77
C GLN A 34 0.15 13.03 -17.25
N MET A 35 1.35 12.54 -17.55
CA MET A 35 1.85 12.32 -18.91
C MET A 35 1.61 10.89 -19.41
N GLY A 36 1.07 10.00 -18.56
CA GLY A 36 0.82 8.61 -18.88
C GLY A 36 2.02 7.67 -18.66
N ASP A 37 3.08 8.11 -17.98
CA ASP A 37 4.10 7.19 -17.50
C ASP A 37 3.54 6.38 -16.33
N THR A 38 3.80 5.09 -16.35
CA THR A 38 3.37 4.19 -15.28
C THR A 38 4.52 3.92 -14.31
N ALA A 39 4.20 3.75 -13.05
CA ALA A 39 5.14 3.28 -12.04
C ALA A 39 4.56 2.10 -11.27
N GLU A 40 5.45 1.28 -10.74
CA GLU A 40 5.11 0.16 -9.87
C GLU A 40 5.80 0.34 -8.53
N LEU A 41 5.03 0.37 -7.45
CA LEU A 41 5.54 0.13 -6.11
C LEU A 41 5.55 -1.37 -5.89
N ARG A 42 6.74 -1.95 -5.83
CA ARG A 42 6.95 -3.37 -5.56
C ARG A 42 7.38 -3.50 -4.11
N PHE A 43 6.51 -4.03 -3.27
CA PHE A 43 6.78 -4.29 -1.87
C PHE A 43 7.28 -5.72 -1.74
N ASP A 44 8.44 -5.88 -1.11
CA ASP A 44 8.93 -7.21 -0.74
C ASP A 44 8.10 -7.75 0.43
N ALA A 45 8.02 -9.08 0.54
CA ALA A 45 7.31 -9.69 1.65
C ALA A 45 7.96 -9.31 3.00
N ALA A 46 7.13 -9.14 4.03
CA ALA A 46 7.57 -9.07 5.41
C ALA A 46 8.42 -10.33 5.76
N PRO A 47 9.43 -10.20 6.65
CA PRO A 47 9.73 -9.06 7.53
C PRO A 47 10.76 -8.09 6.94
N SER A 48 11.03 -8.13 5.63
CA SER A 48 12.10 -7.30 5.04
C SER A 48 11.82 -5.81 5.11
N HIS A 49 10.52 -5.41 5.14
CA HIS A 49 10.07 -4.02 5.19
C HIS A 49 10.70 -3.12 4.10
N ASN A 50 11.09 -3.73 2.97
CA ASN A 50 11.75 -3.06 1.86
C ASN A 50 10.89 -3.14 0.60
N GLY A 51 11.15 -2.24 -0.33
CA GLY A 51 10.55 -2.32 -1.65
C GLY A 51 11.29 -1.46 -2.65
N THR A 52 10.76 -1.45 -3.87
CA THR A 52 11.33 -0.71 -4.99
C THR A 52 10.21 -0.02 -5.77
N LEU A 53 10.37 1.29 -5.98
CA LEU A 53 9.61 2.02 -6.99
C LEU A 53 10.27 1.82 -8.34
N VAL A 54 9.57 1.17 -9.26
CA VAL A 54 10.01 0.96 -10.64
C VAL A 54 9.25 1.93 -11.52
N ILE A 55 9.96 2.91 -12.08
CA ILE A 55 9.42 3.85 -13.05
C ILE A 55 9.54 3.20 -14.42
N LEU A 56 8.38 2.88 -15.01
CA LEU A 56 8.30 2.33 -16.35
C LEU A 56 8.22 3.49 -17.34
N GLY A 57 8.90 3.35 -18.48
CA GLY A 57 8.85 4.35 -19.53
C GLY A 57 7.48 4.52 -20.17
N ASP A 58 7.27 5.69 -20.75
CA ASP A 58 6.17 6.03 -21.65
C ASP A 58 5.86 4.90 -22.65
N ARG A 59 4.69 4.27 -22.48
CA ARG A 59 4.06 3.28 -23.38
C ARG A 59 4.83 1.98 -23.64
N THR A 60 6.14 1.94 -23.43
CA THR A 60 6.99 0.76 -23.62
C THR A 60 6.94 -0.19 -22.43
N LYS A 61 6.43 0.28 -21.28
CA LYS A 61 6.41 -0.45 -19.99
C LYS A 61 7.78 -1.05 -19.61
N THR A 62 8.86 -0.47 -20.15
CA THR A 62 10.22 -0.92 -19.89
C THR A 62 10.75 -0.15 -18.68
N PRO A 63 11.33 -0.82 -17.66
CA PRO A 63 11.91 -0.13 -16.52
C PRO A 63 12.98 0.88 -16.92
N LYS A 64 12.73 2.18 -16.64
CA LYS A 64 13.71 3.26 -16.87
C LYS A 64 14.53 3.55 -15.62
N LYS A 65 13.93 3.42 -14.44
CA LYS A 65 14.58 3.69 -13.16
C LYS A 65 13.97 2.83 -12.07
N SER A 66 14.81 2.40 -11.13
CA SER A 66 14.38 1.75 -9.90
C SER A 66 14.91 2.54 -8.71
N VAL A 67 14.06 2.80 -7.73
CA VAL A 67 14.39 3.56 -6.52
C VAL A 67 13.99 2.73 -5.30
N PRO A 68 14.94 2.35 -4.43
CA PRO A 68 14.60 1.59 -3.23
C PRO A 68 13.83 2.46 -2.23
N PHE A 69 12.97 1.81 -1.47
CA PHE A 69 12.27 2.40 -0.34
C PHE A 69 12.15 1.42 0.83
N ILE A 70 11.89 1.96 2.00
CA ILE A 70 11.52 1.20 3.20
C ILE A 70 10.03 1.43 3.43
N TYR A 71 9.30 0.41 3.86
CA TYR A 71 7.89 0.54 4.21
C TYR A 71 7.58 0.04 5.62
N ASP A 72 6.64 0.71 6.26
CA ASP A 72 6.13 0.38 7.58
C ASP A 72 4.61 0.22 7.51
N VAL A 73 4.09 -0.84 8.11
CA VAL A 73 2.66 -1.09 8.22
C VAL A 73 2.30 -0.93 9.70
N PRO A 74 1.72 0.20 10.12
CA PRO A 74 1.41 0.43 11.53
C PRO A 74 0.53 -0.68 12.11
N ASP A 75 0.94 -1.21 13.27
CA ASP A 75 0.21 -2.25 14.00
C ASP A 75 -1.21 -1.82 14.42
N LYS A 76 -1.40 -0.50 14.61
CA LYS A 76 -2.68 0.10 14.98
C LYS A 76 -3.19 0.96 13.84
N GLN A 77 -4.21 0.46 13.17
CA GLN A 77 -4.91 1.19 12.10
C GLN A 77 -6.17 1.85 12.67
N PRO A 78 -6.49 3.11 12.32
CA PRO A 78 -7.69 3.76 12.81
C PRO A 78 -8.95 3.01 12.38
N ALA A 79 -9.89 2.84 13.31
CA ALA A 79 -11.15 2.18 13.01
C ALA A 79 -11.96 3.01 11.99
N GLY A 80 -12.40 2.37 10.91
CA GLY A 80 -13.20 3.02 9.86
C GLY A 80 -12.40 3.71 8.76
N THR A 81 -11.05 3.72 8.83
CA THR A 81 -10.19 4.14 7.72
C THR A 81 -9.62 2.93 7.00
N GLY A 82 -9.40 3.06 5.69
CA GLY A 82 -8.65 2.07 4.92
C GLY A 82 -7.27 1.84 5.51
N PRO A 83 -6.79 0.59 5.58
CA PRO A 83 -5.50 0.30 6.18
C PRO A 83 -4.37 0.98 5.40
N THR A 84 -3.38 1.48 6.14
CA THR A 84 -2.34 2.40 5.67
C THR A 84 -0.96 1.79 5.76
N VAL A 85 -0.15 1.98 4.72
CA VAL A 85 1.30 1.71 4.69
C VAL A 85 2.06 3.02 4.54
N ASN A 86 3.11 3.22 5.32
CA ASN A 86 4.02 4.35 5.18
C ASN A 86 5.24 3.90 4.38
N ILE A 87 5.69 4.70 3.44
CA ILE A 87 6.80 4.40 2.55
C ILE A 87 7.79 5.54 2.65
N THR A 88 9.06 5.25 2.88
CA THR A 88 10.12 6.24 2.95
C THR A 88 11.15 5.99 1.85
N PHE A 89 11.37 7.00 1.01
CA PHE A 89 12.41 7.03 -0.01
C PHE A 89 13.62 7.80 0.51
N GLY A 90 14.75 7.10 0.65
CA GLY A 90 15.96 7.67 1.23
C GLY A 90 15.69 8.22 2.64
N ASP A 91 16.05 9.48 2.84
CA ASP A 91 16.08 10.15 4.13
C ASP A 91 14.95 11.18 4.33
N LYS A 92 14.11 11.48 3.31
CA LYS A 92 13.23 12.67 3.36
C LYS A 92 11.85 12.57 2.71
N LYS A 93 11.62 11.68 1.75
CA LYS A 93 10.34 11.64 1.04
C LYS A 93 9.49 10.49 1.57
N THR A 94 8.34 10.79 2.15
CA THR A 94 7.41 9.77 2.67
C THR A 94 6.08 9.81 1.93
N LEU A 95 5.57 8.65 1.51
CA LEU A 95 4.20 8.44 1.05
C LEU A 95 3.45 7.63 2.11
N SER A 96 2.24 8.01 2.46
CA SER A 96 1.34 7.12 3.21
C SER A 96 0.20 6.69 2.32
N ILE A 97 0.07 5.39 2.06
CA ILE A 97 -0.91 4.80 1.15
C ILE A 97 -1.99 4.10 1.94
N SER A 98 -3.23 4.54 1.81
CA SER A 98 -4.41 3.91 2.39
C SER A 98 -5.24 3.25 1.31
N CYS A 99 -5.55 1.97 1.46
CA CYS A 99 -6.34 1.21 0.48
C CYS A 99 -7.81 1.07 0.91
N ASP A 100 -8.71 1.07 -0.06
CA ASP A 100 -10.11 0.70 0.21
C ASP A 100 -10.16 -0.80 0.59
N PRO A 101 -10.78 -1.18 1.72
CA PRO A 101 -10.83 -2.58 2.12
C PRO A 101 -11.66 -3.47 1.17
N PHE A 102 -12.49 -2.88 0.30
CA PHE A 102 -13.39 -3.57 -0.61
C PHE A 102 -13.02 -3.39 -2.09
N ALA A 103 -11.97 -2.63 -2.41
CA ALA A 103 -11.55 -2.38 -3.79
C ALA A 103 -10.01 -2.34 -3.92
N ASP A 104 -9.52 -2.44 -5.15
CA ASP A 104 -8.08 -2.43 -5.41
C ASP A 104 -7.47 -1.03 -5.47
N ASN A 105 -8.28 0.00 -5.24
CA ASN A 105 -7.84 1.38 -5.31
C ASN A 105 -7.28 1.83 -3.97
N CYS A 106 -6.10 2.42 -4.02
CA CYS A 106 -5.41 3.00 -2.88
C CYS A 106 -5.14 4.48 -3.14
N LYS A 107 -5.25 5.28 -2.09
CA LYS A 107 -4.96 6.72 -2.09
C LYS A 107 -3.72 6.96 -1.25
N SER A 108 -2.76 7.68 -1.81
CA SER A 108 -1.57 8.12 -1.11
C SER A 108 -1.69 9.58 -0.66
N THR A 109 -1.13 9.89 0.49
CA THR A 109 -0.86 11.26 0.89
C THR A 109 0.57 11.60 0.48
N GLY A 110 0.73 12.74 -0.19
CA GLY A 110 2.00 13.13 -0.80
C GLY A 110 2.14 12.65 -2.25
N TYR A 111 3.34 12.84 -2.80
CA TYR A 111 3.72 12.45 -4.15
C TYR A 111 5.20 12.06 -4.17
N VAL A 112 5.56 11.18 -5.10
CA VAL A 112 6.97 10.85 -5.36
C VAL A 112 7.39 11.46 -6.68
N THR A 113 8.39 12.34 -6.61
CA THR A 113 9.01 12.97 -7.78
C THR A 113 10.40 12.41 -7.98
N GLU A 114 10.63 11.72 -9.07
CA GLU A 114 11.90 11.07 -9.39
C GLU A 114 12.24 11.26 -10.87
N GLY A 115 13.44 11.77 -11.16
CA GLY A 115 13.89 11.99 -12.54
C GLY A 115 13.03 12.99 -13.33
N GLY A 116 12.36 13.93 -12.65
CA GLY A 116 11.46 14.91 -13.27
C GLY A 116 10.01 14.42 -13.42
N SER A 117 9.72 13.15 -13.17
CA SER A 117 8.37 12.59 -13.21
C SER A 117 7.76 12.57 -11.81
N THR A 118 6.52 13.05 -11.67
CA THR A 118 5.77 13.03 -10.42
C THR A 118 4.60 12.06 -10.53
N PHE A 119 4.61 11.02 -9.69
CA PHE A 119 3.56 10.00 -9.69
C PHE A 119 2.44 10.40 -8.75
N SER A 120 1.20 10.21 -9.23
CA SER A 120 0.00 10.73 -8.61
C SER A 120 -0.42 9.99 -7.34
N ILE A 121 -1.43 10.55 -6.68
CA ILE A 121 -1.99 10.08 -5.41
C ILE A 121 -2.64 8.69 -5.53
N LEU A 122 -3.08 8.28 -6.72
CA LEU A 122 -3.86 7.06 -6.91
C LEU A 122 -2.98 5.88 -7.31
N TRP A 123 -3.06 4.83 -6.50
CA TRP A 123 -2.38 3.56 -6.72
C TRP A 123 -3.41 2.44 -6.83
N LYS A 124 -3.11 1.40 -7.60
CA LYS A 124 -3.96 0.22 -7.73
C LYS A 124 -3.18 -1.04 -7.43
N ILE A 125 -3.68 -1.86 -6.51
CA ILE A 125 -3.08 -3.18 -6.24
C ILE A 125 -3.21 -4.02 -7.51
N ALA A 126 -2.07 -4.50 -8.03
CA ALA A 126 -2.05 -5.46 -9.11
C ALA A 126 -2.28 -6.86 -8.52
N ARG A 127 -3.46 -7.44 -8.78
CA ARG A 127 -3.73 -8.85 -8.48
C ARG A 127 -3.22 -9.69 -9.65
N HIS A 128 -2.29 -10.60 -9.38
CA HIS A 128 -1.84 -11.64 -10.30
C HIS A 128 -2.57 -12.96 -10.01
#